data_AF-A0A7W0NAT3-F1
#
_entry.id   AF-A0A7W0NAT3-F1
#
_cell.length_a   1.000
_cell.length_b   1.000
_cell.length_c   1.000
_cell.angle_alpha   90.00
_cell.angle_beta   90.00
_cell.angle_gamma   90.00
#
_symmetry.space_group_name_H-M   'P 1'
#
loop_
_entity.id
_entity.type
_entity.pdbx_description
1 polymer ?
#
loop_
_entity_poly.entity_id
_entity_poly.type
_entity_poly.pdbx_seq_one_letter_code
_entity_poly.pdbx_strand_id
1 'polypeptide(L)' 'EVTTAEPLGPEEQEMVKGQLKRLVGKEIELRLKTDPEIIGGIVARIGDQLIDGSVINQLRQLRARLATV' A
#
# COMPACT_ATOMS: atom_id res chain seq x y z
N GLU A 1 5.99 0.85 -7.61
CA GLU A 1 5.58 -0.56 -7.43
C GLU A 1 4.61 -0.65 -6.27
N VAL A 2 3.42 -1.19 -6.50
CA VAL A 2 2.37 -1.39 -5.49
C VAL A 2 2.22 -2.89 -5.28
N THR A 3 2.47 -3.35 -4.05
CA THR A 3 2.29 -4.75 -3.65
C THR A 3 1.02 -4.86 -2.81
N THR A 4 0.16 -5.81 -3.14
CA THR A 4 -1.12 -6.04 -2.45
C THR A 4 -1.30 -7.49 -2.05
N ALA A 5 -2.02 -7.70 -0.95
CA ALA A 5 -2.39 -9.03 -0.45
C ALA A 5 -3.22 -9.82 -1.45
N GLU A 6 -4.18 -9.14 -2.08
CA GLU A 6 -5.09 -9.68 -3.07
C GLU A 6 -4.99 -8.89 -4.37
N PRO A 7 -5.30 -9.50 -5.52
CA PRO A 7 -5.38 -8.78 -6.78
C PRO A 7 -6.40 -7.65 -6.67
N LEU A 8 -5.92 -6.41 -6.84
CA LEU A 8 -6.78 -5.23 -6.89
C LEU A 8 -7.71 -5.31 -8.11
N GLY A 9 -9.00 -5.09 -7.88
CA GLY A 9 -9.98 -4.91 -8.95
C GLY A 9 -9.65 -3.68 -9.82
N PRO A 10 -10.21 -3.60 -11.04
CA PRO A 10 -9.94 -2.50 -11.96
C PRO A 10 -10.31 -1.11 -11.37
N GLU A 11 -11.34 -1.03 -10.53
CA GLU A 11 -11.74 0.20 -9.86
C GLU A 11 -10.74 0.64 -8.78
N GLU A 12 -10.27 -0.27 -7.93
CA GLU A 12 -9.25 0.10 -6.93
C GLU A 12 -7.90 0.42 -7.56
N GLN A 13 -7.53 -0.20 -8.68
CA GLN A 13 -6.32 0.18 -9.42
C GLN A 13 -6.39 1.62 -9.91
N GLU A 14 -7.52 2.02 -10.51
CA GLU A 14 -7.76 3.40 -10.95
C GLU A 14 -7.76 4.39 -9.78
N MET A 15 -8.38 4.01 -8.66
CA MET A 15 -8.40 4.84 -7.45
C MET A 15 -7.00 5.05 -6.86
N VAL A 16 -6.23 3.96 -6.71
CA VAL A 16 -4.86 3.99 -6.19
C VAL A 16 -3.95 4.77 -7.13
N LYS A 17 -4.05 4.54 -8.45
CA LYS A 17 -3.33 5.31 -9.47
C LYS A 17 -3.67 6.80 -9.41
N GLY A 18 -4.94 7.15 -9.26
CA GLY A 18 -5.40 8.53 -9.14
C GLY A 18 -4.92 9.22 -7.85
N GLN A 19 -4.89 8.51 -6.73
CA GLN A 19 -4.35 9.04 -5.47
C GLN A 19 -2.83 9.22 -5.52
N LEU A 20 -2.11 8.21 -6.02
CA LEU A 20 -0.66 8.28 -6.16
C LEU A 20 -0.27 9.39 -7.15
N LYS A 21 -1.01 9.56 -8.26
CA LYS A 21 -0.78 10.65 -9.22
C LYS A 21 -0.95 12.02 -8.56
N ARG A 22 -1.94 12.17 -7.67
CA ARG A 22 -2.15 13.41 -6.89
C ARG A 22 -1.03 13.66 -5.87
N LEU A 23 -0.57 12.62 -5.19
CA LEU A 23 0.50 12.72 -4.18
C LEU A 23 1.86 13.04 -4.80
N VAL A 24 2.18 12.44 -5.94
CA VAL A 24 3.49 12.53 -6.57
C VAL A 24 3.55 13.64 -7.63
N GLY A 25 2.40 14.03 -8.19
CA GLY A 25 2.29 15.08 -9.20
C GLY A 25 2.91 14.72 -10.57
N LYS A 26 3.35 13.46 -10.75
CA LYS A 26 3.99 12.97 -11.98
C LYS A 26 3.31 11.70 -12.47
N GLU A 27 3.52 11.38 -13.74
CA GLU A 27 3.09 10.10 -14.31
C GLU A 27 3.94 8.98 -13.72
N ILE A 28 3.29 8.03 -13.06
CA ILE A 28 3.92 6.94 -12.33
C ILE A 28 3.47 5.62 -12.97
N GLU A 29 4.44 4.78 -13.30
CA GLU A 29 4.18 3.41 -13.72
C GLU A 29 3.74 2.58 -12.51
N LEU A 30 2.45 2.24 -12.49
CA LEU A 30 1.87 1.41 -11.45
C LEU A 30 2.22 -0.06 -11.74
N ARG A 31 3.31 -0.55 -11.14
CA ARG A 31 3.64 -1.98 -11.14
C ARG A 31 2.88 -2.66 -10.02
N LEU A 32 1.80 -3.36 -10.33
CA LEU A 32 1.02 -4.12 -9.36
C LEU A 32 1.67 -5.48 -9.16
N LYS A 33 1.90 -5.83 -7.90
CA LYS A 33 2.42 -7.13 -7.49
C LYS A 33 1.47 -7.71 -6.46
N THR A 34 1.08 -8.96 -6.62
CA THR A 34 0.29 -9.65 -5.61
C THR A 34 1.23 -10.48 -4.76
N ASP A 35 1.18 -10.28 -3.44
CA ASP A 35 1.98 -11.03 -2.48
C ASP A 35 1.06 -11.59 -1.38
N PRO A 36 0.76 -12.90 -1.41
CA PRO A 36 -0.11 -13.52 -0.42
C PRO A 36 0.51 -13.61 0.97
N GLU A 37 1.81 -13.31 1.15
CA GLU A 37 2.41 -13.15 2.48
C GLU A 37 1.88 -11.90 3.20
N ILE A 38 1.32 -10.95 2.46
CA ILE A 38 0.58 -9.81 3.02
C ILE A 38 -0.82 -10.30 3.39
N ILE A 39 -1.12 -10.36 4.69
CA ILE A 39 -2.44 -10.79 5.22
C ILE A 39 -3.56 -9.82 4.80
N GLY A 40 -3.22 -8.57 4.45
CA GLY A 40 -4.16 -7.56 3.95
C GLY A 40 -3.52 -6.19 3.76
N GLY A 41 -4.13 -5.35 2.90
CA GLY A 41 -3.72 -3.96 2.66
C GLY A 41 -2.83 -3.75 1.42
N ILE A 42 -2.24 -2.55 1.34
CA ILE A 42 -1.48 -2.07 0.17
C ILE A 42 -0.12 -1.50 0.57
N VAL A 43 0.95 -1.91 -0.11
CA VAL A 43 2.31 -1.37 0.02
C VAL A 43 2.68 -0.67 -1.28
N ALA A 44 2.73 0.65 -1.30
CA ALA A 44 3.13 1.42 -2.47
C ALA A 44 4.55 2.00 -2.32
N ARG A 45 5.47 1.56 -3.17
CA ARG A 45 6.81 2.12 -3.35
C ARG A 45 6.82 3.09 -4.54
N ILE A 46 7.20 4.34 -4.28
CA ILE A 46 7.26 5.44 -5.24
C ILE A 46 8.68 6.02 -5.20
N GLY A 47 9.54 5.65 -6.15
CA GLY A 47 10.95 6.00 -6.10
C GLY A 47 11.58 5.50 -4.80
N ASP A 48 12.06 6.43 -3.96
CA ASP A 48 12.62 6.14 -2.63
C ASP A 48 11.58 6.14 -1.50
N GLN A 49 10.35 6.58 -1.75
CA GLN A 49 9.30 6.61 -0.73
C GLN A 49 8.56 5.28 -0.68
N LEU A 50 8.43 4.72 0.53
CA LEU A 50 7.69 3.50 0.77
C LEU A 50 6.48 3.84 1.64
N ILE A 51 5.30 3.77 1.05
CA ILE A 51 4.02 3.98 1.69
C ILE A 51 3.49 2.59 2.05
N ASP A 52 3.57 2.23 3.34
CA ASP A 52 3.07 0.97 3.85
C ASP A 52 1.70 1.16 4.51
N GLY A 53 0.65 0.80 3.79
CA GLY A 53 -0.73 0.71 4.26
C GLY A 53 -1.16 -0.73 4.56
N SER A 54 -0.23 -1.64 4.82
CA SER A 54 -0.56 -3.04 5.13
C SER A 54 -1.31 -3.14 6.46
N VAL A 55 -2.31 -4.00 6.50
CA VAL A 55 -3.07 -4.35 7.72
C VAL A 55 -2.13 -4.93 8.78
N ILE A 56 -1.10 -5.68 8.37
CA ILE A 56 -0.03 -6.16 9.27
C ILE A 56 0.66 -4.99 9.98
N ASN A 57 0.98 -3.93 9.25
CA ASN A 57 1.70 -2.79 9.81
C ASN A 57 0.78 -1.95 10.71
N GLN A 58 -0.49 -1.77 10.35
CA GLN A 58 -1.48 -1.15 11.22
C GLN A 58 -1.68 -1.94 12.52
N LEU A 59 -1.77 -3.26 12.44
CA LEU A 59 -1.90 -4.12 13.62
C LEU A 59 -0.64 -4.09 14.49
N ARG A 60 0.56 -4.06 13.87
CA ARG A 60 1.82 -3.86 14.59
C ARG A 60 1.88 -2.51 15.30
N GLN A 61 1.48 -1.43 14.62
CA GLN A 61 1.43 -0.10 15.24
C GLN A 61 0.43 -0.05 16.39
N LEU A 62 -0.73 -0.69 16.25
CA LEU A 62 -1.72 -0.78 17.31
C LEU A 62 -1.18 -1.59 18.50
N ARG A 63 -0.56 -2.76 18.25
CA ARG A 63 0.10 -3.55 19.29
C ARG A 63 1.23 -2.77 19.98
N ALA A 64 2.04 -2.03 19.24
CA ALA A 64 3.11 -1.22 19.81
C ALA A 64 2.55 -0.11 20.74
N ARG A 65 1.44 0.52 20.35
CA ARG A 65 0.73 1.50 21.19
C ARG A 65 0.13 0.87 22.44
N LEU A 66 -0.44 -0.34 22.32
CA LEU A 66 -1.03 -1.07 23.45
C LEU A 66 0.02 -1.64 24.41
N ALA A 67 1.21 -1.99 23.93
CA ALA A 67 2.31 -2.52 24.76
C ALA A 67 3.06 -1.43 25.54
N THR A 68 2.77 -0.14 25.29
CA THR A 68 3.39 0.99 25.99
C THR A 68 2.47 1.55 27.09
N VAL A 69 1.38 0.86 27.44
CA VAL A 69 0.46 1.22 28.54
C VAL A 69 0.59 0.23 29.68
#